data_AF-A0A2R7QZV6-F1
#
_entry.id   AF-A0A2R7QZV6-F1
#
_cell.length_a   1.000
_cell.length_b   1.000
_cell.length_c   1.000
_cell.angle_alpha   90.00
_cell.angle_beta   90.00
_cell.angle_gamma   90.00
#
_symmetry.space_group_name_H-M   'P 1'
#
loop_
_entity.id
_entity.type
_entity.pdbx_description
1 polymer ?
#
loop_
_entity_poly.entity_id
_entity_poly.type
_entity_poly.pdbx_seq_one_letter_code
_entity_poly.pdbx_strand_id
1 'polypeptide(L)'
;ALGYGDQDVDSTVGRIGWQARFDGGSVKPYVQVTYDHEFEDGQQASAWLQSMPEVGMYKVPGLEFDKNYATAVLGARLNLWGLNSNVGMSTTTLQKRARDVSLFASFSGSF
;
A
#
# COMPACT_ATOMS: atom_id res chain seq x y z
N ALA A 1 23.52 22.39 9.48
CA ALA A 1 22.34 21.72 8.90
C ALA A 1 22.82 20.51 8.08
N LEU A 2 21.94 19.55 7.81
CA LEU A 2 22.28 18.30 7.12
C LEU A 2 21.83 18.39 5.66
N GLY A 3 22.67 17.92 4.75
CA GLY A 3 22.29 17.66 3.36
C GLY A 3 22.00 16.18 3.19
N TYR A 4 20.98 15.86 2.40
CA TYR A 4 20.64 14.50 2.02
C TYR A 4 20.99 14.32 0.55
N GLY A 5 21.63 13.21 0.21
CA GLY A 5 21.80 12.81 -1.19
C GLY A 5 20.47 12.30 -1.76
N ASP A 6 20.39 12.20 -3.09
CA ASP A 6 19.27 11.50 -3.73
C ASP A 6 19.19 10.06 -3.21
N GLN A 7 17.98 9.63 -2.86
CA GLN A 7 17.69 8.29 -2.38
C GLN A 7 16.72 7.64 -3.36
N ASP A 8 17.23 6.68 -4.13
CA ASP A 8 16.38 5.77 -4.90
C ASP A 8 15.93 4.64 -3.97
N VAL A 9 14.64 4.34 -3.97
CA VAL A 9 14.07 3.24 -3.21
C VAL A 9 13.31 2.36 -4.19
N ASP A 10 13.80 1.14 -4.35
CA ASP A 10 13.12 0.10 -5.12
C ASP A 10 12.15 -0.67 -4.21
N SER A 11 11.00 -1.06 -4.78
CA SER A 11 10.03 -1.95 -4.13
C SER A 11 9.55 -3.03 -5.10
N THR A 12 9.63 -4.29 -4.66
CA THR A 12 9.16 -5.48 -5.37
C THR A 12 8.28 -6.28 -4.42
N VAL A 13 6.97 -6.17 -4.65
CA VAL A 13 5.94 -6.84 -3.85
C VAL A 13 5.35 -8.01 -4.61
N GLY A 14 5.48 -9.21 -4.03
CA GLY A 14 4.68 -10.36 -4.42
C GLY A 14 3.35 -10.37 -3.67
N ARG A 15 2.25 -10.49 -4.41
CA ARG A 15 0.89 -10.56 -3.83
C ARG A 15 0.20 -11.85 -4.21
N ILE A 16 -0.34 -12.55 -3.21
CA ILE A 16 -1.26 -13.67 -3.39
C ILE A 16 -2.57 -13.36 -2.67
N GLY A 17 -3.71 -13.80 -3.20
CA GLY A 17 -4.99 -13.43 -2.60
C GLY A 17 -6.17 -14.29 -3.01
N TRP A 18 -7.22 -14.18 -2.21
CA TRP A 18 -8.51 -14.83 -2.42
C TRP A 18 -9.63 -13.80 -2.32
N GLN A 19 -10.69 -14.01 -3.11
CA GLN A 19 -11.88 -13.17 -3.10
C GLN A 19 -13.14 -14.03 -3.16
N ALA A 20 -14.10 -13.75 -2.27
CA ALA A 20 -15.47 -14.21 -2.38
C ALA A 20 -16.41 -13.05 -2.70
N ARG A 21 -17.43 -13.35 -3.49
CA ARG A 21 -18.50 -12.42 -3.85
C ARG A 21 -19.84 -13.12 -3.78
N PHE A 22 -20.87 -12.37 -3.42
CA PHE A 22 -22.25 -12.81 -3.52
C PHE A 22 -22.94 -12.06 -4.66
N ASP A 23 -23.55 -12.80 -5.58
CA ASP A 23 -24.28 -12.25 -6.72
C ASP A 23 -25.78 -12.12 -6.37
N GLY A 24 -26.14 -11.01 -5.72
CA GLY A 24 -27.50 -10.71 -5.23
C GLY A 24 -28.33 -9.79 -6.11
N GLY A 25 -28.03 -9.69 -7.41
CA GLY A 25 -28.68 -8.76 -8.34
C GLY A 25 -27.95 -7.42 -8.43
N SER A 26 -28.64 -6.31 -8.13
CA SER A 26 -28.10 -4.95 -8.23
C SER A 26 -27.04 -4.62 -7.20
N VAL A 27 -26.97 -5.37 -6.09
CA VAL A 27 -25.94 -5.23 -5.06
C VAL A 27 -25.15 -6.53 -4.96
N LYS A 28 -23.83 -6.42 -5.03
CA LYS A 28 -22.90 -7.54 -5.04
C LYS A 28 -21.82 -7.32 -3.98
N PRO A 29 -22.06 -7.70 -2.71
CA PRO A 29 -21.05 -7.62 -1.67
C PRO A 29 -19.91 -8.61 -1.95
N TYR A 30 -18.70 -8.23 -1.57
CA TYR A 30 -17.51 -9.06 -1.70
C TYR A 30 -16.54 -8.82 -0.54
N VAL A 31 -15.75 -9.84 -0.28
CA VAL A 31 -14.61 -9.79 0.63
C VAL A 31 -13.38 -10.30 -0.11
N GLN A 32 -12.25 -9.61 0.08
CA GLN A 32 -10.97 -10.01 -0.47
C GLN A 32 -9.92 -10.00 0.64
N VAL A 33 -9.06 -11.02 0.64
CA VAL A 33 -7.89 -11.08 1.52
C VAL A 33 -6.66 -11.32 0.66
N THR A 34 -5.63 -10.51 0.87
CA THR A 34 -4.34 -10.68 0.22
C THR A 34 -3.25 -10.82 1.27
N TYR A 35 -2.24 -11.59 0.92
CA TYR A 35 -0.97 -11.65 1.61
C TYR A 35 0.08 -11.08 0.66
N ASP A 36 0.86 -10.15 1.19
CA ASP A 36 1.81 -9.34 0.45
C ASP A 36 3.20 -9.53 1.08
N HIS A 37 4.19 -9.83 0.24
CA HIS A 37 5.59 -9.99 0.63
C HIS A 37 6.48 -9.02 -0.16
N GLU A 38 7.16 -8.14 0.55
CA GLU A 38 8.21 -7.27 0.02
C GLU A 38 9.52 -8.06 -0.05
N PHE A 39 10.05 -8.25 -1.25
CA PHE A 39 11.30 -8.97 -1.47
C PHE A 39 12.54 -8.08 -1.29
N GLU A 40 12.35 -6.77 -1.26
CA GLU A 40 13.44 -5.81 -1.16
C GLU A 40 13.64 -5.32 0.27
N ASP A 41 14.92 -5.13 0.60
CA ASP A 41 15.37 -4.75 1.93
C ASP A 41 15.42 -3.22 2.05
N GLY A 42 15.05 -2.70 3.22
CA GLY A 42 15.05 -1.27 3.51
C GLY A 42 16.39 -0.62 3.15
N GLN A 43 16.37 0.33 2.22
CA GLN A 43 17.57 0.97 1.73
C GLN A 43 18.14 1.97 2.73
N GLN A 44 19.46 2.04 2.82
CA GLN A 44 20.19 3.00 3.67
C GLN A 44 20.17 4.39 3.01
N ALA A 45 19.89 5.45 3.77
CA ALA A 45 20.00 6.81 3.28
C ALA A 45 21.44 7.32 3.47
N SER A 46 21.91 8.22 2.59
CA SER A 46 23.20 8.89 2.77
C SER A 46 22.99 10.35 3.15
N ALA A 47 23.64 10.81 4.22
CA ALA A 47 23.59 12.19 4.68
C ALA A 47 25.01 12.78 4.78
N TRP A 48 25.13 14.10 4.64
CA TRP A 48 26.38 14.82 4.89
C TRP A 48 26.16 16.03 5.81
N LEU A 49 27.22 16.40 6.53
CA LEU A 49 27.26 17.59 7.37
C LEU A 49 27.58 18.82 6.52
N GLN A 50 26.64 19.75 6.37
CA GLN A 50 26.87 20.96 5.55
C GLN A 50 27.96 21.88 6.13
N SER A 51 28.28 21.76 7.42
CA SER A 51 29.34 22.51 8.09
C SER A 51 30.74 21.91 7.89
N MET A 52 30.84 20.67 7.41
CA MET A 52 32.10 19.97 7.16
C MET A 52 31.98 19.15 5.87
N PRO A 53 31.90 19.80 4.70
CA PRO A 53 31.68 19.09 3.43
C PRO A 53 32.85 18.15 3.06
N GLU A 54 34.06 18.41 3.54
CA GLU A 54 35.26 17.59 3.29
C GLU A 54 35.33 16.26 4.05
N VAL A 55 34.48 16.01 5.05
CA VAL A 55 34.43 14.69 5.73
C VAL A 55 33.59 13.63 5.00
N GLY A 56 32.98 13.98 3.87
CA GLY A 56 32.24 13.06 3.01
C GLY A 56 30.86 12.64 3.55
N MET A 57 30.21 11.73 2.81
CA MET A 57 28.88 11.21 3.16
C MET A 57 28.97 10.08 4.19
N TYR A 58 28.01 10.01 5.11
CA TYR A 58 27.84 8.89 6.01
C TYR A 58 26.46 8.25 5.85
N LYS A 59 26.41 6.92 6.04
CA LYS A 59 25.19 6.12 5.90
C LYS A 59 24.34 6.23 7.16
N VAL A 60 23.10 6.67 6.99
CA VAL A 60 22.06 6.70 8.01
C VAL A 60 21.16 5.47 7.80
N PRO A 61 20.96 4.62 8.83
CA PRO A 61 20.01 3.52 8.74
C PRO A 61 18.63 4.02 8.31
N GLY A 62 18.09 3.43 7.25
CA GLY A 62 16.76 3.74 6.74
C GLY A 62 15.66 3.19 7.64
N LEU A 63 14.41 3.59 7.36
CA LEU A 63 13.24 3.02 8.04
C LEU A 63 13.11 1.53 7.67
N GLU A 64 13.18 0.66 8.66
CA GLU A 64 12.87 -0.77 8.50
C GLU A 64 11.34 -0.93 8.46
N PHE A 65 10.80 -1.19 7.27
CA PHE A 65 9.41 -1.58 7.11
C PHE A 65 9.26 -3.11 7.28
N ASP A 66 8.16 -3.57 7.88
CA ASP A 66 7.87 -5.00 7.92
C ASP A 66 7.57 -5.50 6.50
N LYS A 67 8.34 -6.51 6.07
CA LYS A 67 8.28 -7.09 4.72
C LYS A 67 7.06 -7.96 4.44
N ASN A 68 6.21 -8.22 5.45
CA ASN A 68 5.05 -9.09 5.32
C ASN A 68 3.83 -8.38 5.88
N TYR A 69 2.80 -8.24 5.06
CA TYR A 69 1.53 -7.68 5.50
C TYR A 69 0.36 -8.39 4.82
N ALA A 70 -0.81 -8.35 5.46
CA ALA A 70 -2.04 -8.86 4.89
C ALA A 70 -3.02 -7.71 4.71
N THR A 71 -3.68 -7.66 3.56
CA THR A 71 -4.73 -6.67 3.29
C THR A 71 -6.08 -7.37 3.28
N ALA A 72 -7.03 -6.87 4.06
CA ALA A 72 -8.42 -7.29 4.02
C ALA A 72 -9.29 -6.17 3.43
N VAL A 73 -10.16 -6.52 2.48
CA VAL A 73 -11.08 -5.59 1.82
C VAL A 73 -12.50 -6.11 2.01
N LEU A 74 -13.40 -5.24 2.44
CA LEU A 74 -14.84 -5.45 2.41
C LEU A 74 -15.46 -4.40 1.51
N GLY A 75 -16.21 -4.83 0.50
CA GLY A 75 -16.84 -3.90 -0.43
C GLY A 75 -18.17 -4.39 -0.98
N ALA A 76 -18.87 -3.50 -1.68
CA ALA A 76 -20.10 -3.79 -2.39
C ALA A 76 -20.09 -3.10 -3.75
N ARG A 77 -20.35 -3.89 -4.79
CA ARG A 77 -20.54 -3.39 -6.15
C ARG A 77 -22.02 -3.20 -6.43
N LEU A 78 -22.38 -2.02 -6.92
CA LEU A 78 -23.72 -1.66 -7.33
C LEU A 78 -23.78 -1.59 -8.86
N ASN A 79 -24.81 -2.18 -9.46
CA ASN A 79 -25.12 -1.99 -10.88
C ASN A 79 -26.59 -1.59 -11.02
N LEU A 80 -26.80 -0.34 -11.43
CA LEU A 80 -28.12 0.27 -11.58
C LEU A 80 -28.13 1.12 -12.86
N TRP A 81 -28.99 0.77 -13.82
CA TRP A 81 -29.24 1.58 -15.03
C TRP A 81 -27.98 2.03 -15.80
N GLY A 82 -26.99 1.14 -15.95
CA GLY A 82 -25.73 1.45 -16.65
C GLY A 82 -24.67 2.14 -15.80
N LEU A 83 -25.01 2.53 -14.56
CA LEU A 83 -24.05 3.01 -13.56
C LEU A 83 -23.50 1.82 -12.76
N ASN A 84 -22.18 1.66 -12.81
CA ASN A 84 -21.43 0.71 -12.00
C ASN A 84 -20.73 1.49 -10.88
N SER A 85 -21.08 1.21 -9.63
CA SER A 85 -20.43 1.82 -8.46
C SER A 85 -19.74 0.75 -7.63
N ASN A 86 -18.64 1.09 -6.98
CA ASN A 86 -17.96 0.23 -6.01
C ASN A 86 -17.62 1.02 -4.77
N VAL A 87 -18.07 0.57 -3.61
CA VAL A 87 -17.78 1.21 -2.32
C VAL A 87 -17.26 0.17 -1.35
N GLY A 88 -16.35 0.57 -0.47
CA GLY A 88 -15.83 -0.34 0.53
C GLY A 88 -14.74 0.25 1.40
N MET A 89 -14.17 -0.63 2.21
CA MET A 89 -13.06 -0.34 3.09
C MET A 89 -11.96 -1.38 2.90
N SER A 90 -10.71 -0.96 3.03
CA SER A 90 -9.56 -1.84 3.12
C SER A 90 -8.78 -1.57 4.40
N THR A 91 -8.16 -2.60 4.94
CA THR A 91 -7.26 -2.48 6.07
C THR A 91 -6.06 -3.39 5.92
N THR A 92 -4.91 -2.90 6.35
CA THR A 92 -3.65 -3.65 6.41
C THR A 92 -3.41 -4.14 7.85
N THR A 93 -3.09 -5.42 7.99
CA THR A 93 -2.76 -6.09 9.24
C THR A 93 -1.45 -6.86 9.09
N LEU A 94 -0.87 -7.32 10.19
CA LEU A 94 0.46 -7.97 10.28
C LEU A 94 1.70 -7.06 10.14
N GLN A 95 1.54 -5.76 9.82
CA GLN A 95 2.61 -4.77 10.03
C GLN A 95 2.70 -4.38 11.52
N LYS A 96 3.91 -4.40 12.11
CA LYS A 96 4.16 -4.08 13.52
C LYS A 96 4.08 -2.58 13.82
N ARG A 97 4.19 -1.70 12.81
CA ARG A 97 4.27 -0.25 13.01
C ARG A 97 3.26 0.60 12.23
N ALA A 98 2.60 0.05 11.22
CA ALA A 98 1.60 0.75 10.44
C ALA A 98 0.34 -0.11 10.29
N ARG A 99 -0.80 0.41 10.72
CA ARG A 99 -2.12 -0.16 10.44
C ARG A 99 -2.89 0.92 9.73
N ASP A 100 -3.15 0.70 8.46
CA ASP A 100 -3.91 1.63 7.66
C ASP A 100 -5.34 1.14 7.50
N VAL A 101 -6.27 2.09 7.53
CA VAL A 101 -7.67 1.88 7.17
C VAL A 101 -7.97 2.89 6.07
N SER A 102 -8.40 2.39 4.93
CA SER A 102 -8.77 3.22 3.79
C SER A 102 -10.22 2.97 3.42
N LEU A 103 -10.91 4.03 3.02
CA LEU A 103 -12.25 3.98 2.45
C LEU A 103 -12.14 4.33 0.97
N PHE A 104 -12.85 3.59 0.12
CA PHE A 104 -12.88 3.87 -1.31
C PHE A 104 -14.31 3.90 -1.82
N ALA A 105 -14.51 4.76 -2.83
CA ALA A 105 -15.71 4.81 -3.64
C ALA A 105 -15.30 5.10 -5.09
N SER A 106 -15.80 4.31 -6.03
CA SER A 106 -15.64 4.55 -7.46
C SER A 106 -16.97 4.43 -8.19
N PHE A 107 -17.11 5.22 -9.25
CA PHE A 107 -18.32 5.30 -10.06
C PHE A 107 -17.89 5.30 -11.53
N SER A 108 -18.54 4.48 -12.36
CA SER A 108 -18.33 4.43 -13.80
C SER A 108 -19.65 4.22 -14.53
N GLY A 109 -19.80 4.79 -15.71
CA GLY A 109 -21.00 4.66 -16.53
C GLY A 109 -20.63 4.36 -17.98
N SER A 110 -21.47 3.57 -18.65
CA SER A 110 -21.48 3.45 -20.11
C SER A 110 -22.73 4.16 -20.62
N PHE A 111 -22.57 5.39 -21.12
CA PHE A 111 -23.63 6.21 -21.73
C PHE A 111 -23.42 6.30 -23.24
#